data_AF-A0A355H6I8-F1
#
_entry.id   AF-A0A355H6I8-F1
#
_cell.length_a   1.000
_cell.length_b   1.000
_cell.length_c   1.000
_cell.angle_alpha   90.00
_cell.angle_beta   90.00
_cell.angle_gamma   90.00
#
_symmetry.space_group_name_H-M   'P 1'
#
loop_
_entity.id
_entity.type
_entity.pdbx_description
1 polymer ?
#
loop_
_entity_poly.entity_id
_entity_poly.type
_entity_poly.pdbx_seq_one_letter_code
_entity_poly.pdbx_strand_id
1 'polypeptide(L)' 'AGHDACQISHIAPTGMIFIPCEGGLSHDEAENTTPEQVVAGADVLLNAVVASAGYLQT' A
#
# COMPACT_ATOMS: atom_id res chain seq x y z
N ALA A 1 3.82 11.80 6.78
CA ALA A 1 4.53 10.59 7.22
C ALA A 1 5.78 10.42 6.37
N GLY A 2 6.84 9.84 6.93
CA GLY A 2 7.99 9.32 6.18
C GLY A 2 7.89 7.81 6.10
N HIS A 3 8.22 7.22 4.95
CA HIS A 3 8.17 5.78 4.72
C HIS A 3 9.49 5.29 4.15
N ASP A 4 9.86 4.05 4.43
CA ASP A 4 11.12 3.47 3.91
C ASP A 4 11.19 3.50 2.38
N ALA A 5 10.02 3.39 1.72
CA ALA A 5 9.88 3.55 0.27
C ALA A 5 10.48 4.87 -0.26
N CYS A 6 10.47 5.95 0.53
CA CYS A 6 11.09 7.23 0.15
C CYS A 6 12.61 7.12 0.03
N GLN A 7 13.26 6.22 0.76
CA GLN A 7 14.70 5.98 0.63
C GLN A 7 14.99 4.97 -0.49
N ILE A 8 14.16 3.94 -0.62
CA ILE A 8 14.28 2.89 -1.65
C ILE A 8 14.14 3.47 -3.07
N SER A 9 13.32 4.51 -3.24
CA SER A 9 13.11 5.17 -4.54
C SER A 9 14.37 5.73 -5.19
N HIS A 10 15.46 5.94 -4.43
CA HIS A 10 16.74 6.39 -4.98
C HIS A 10 17.53 5.27 -5.70
N ILE A 11 17.20 3.99 -5.47
CA ILE A 11 17.97 2.84 -5.98
C ILE A 11 17.13 1.85 -6.79
N ALA A 12 15.79 1.96 -6.79
CA ALA A 12 14.91 1.12 -7.58
C ALA A 12 13.59 1.85 -7.93
N PRO A 13 12.93 1.53 -9.06
CA PRO A 13 11.57 1.97 -9.33
C PRO A 13 10.65 1.57 -8.17
N THR A 14 10.01 2.56 -7.55
CA THR A 14 9.27 2.38 -6.30
C THR A 14 7.93 3.09 -6.36
N GLY A 15 6.90 2.46 -5.81
CA GLY A 15 5.57 3.04 -5.63
C GLY A 15 5.02 2.71 -4.25
N MET A 16 3.96 3.40 -3.85
CA MET A 16 3.23 3.15 -2.61
C MET A 16 1.74 3.00 -2.90
N ILE A 17 1.07 2.16 -2.12
CA ILE A 17 -0.38 1.98 -2.15
C ILE A 17 -0.91 2.42 -0.79
N PHE A 18 -1.80 3.41 -0.79
CA PHE A 18 -2.49 3.88 0.40
C PHE A 18 -3.92 3.38 0.42
N ILE A 19 -4.37 3.00 1.61
CA ILE A 19 -5.77 2.74 1.93
C ILE A 19 -6.30 3.86 2.83
N PRO A 20 -7.62 4.12 2.84
CA PRO A 20 -8.20 5.11 3.74
C PRO A 20 -8.02 4.72 5.20
N CYS A 21 -7.95 5.72 6.07
CA CYS A 21 -8.07 5.58 7.52
C CYS A 21 -9.23 6.45 8.00
N GLU A 22 -9.99 5.99 8.98
CA GLU A 22 -11.17 6.68 9.53
C GLU A 22 -10.78 8.07 10.06
N GLY A 23 -11.42 9.11 9.54
CA GLY A 23 -11.10 10.50 9.85
C GLY A 23 -9.68 10.96 9.45
N GLY A 24 -8.91 10.12 8.75
CA GLY A 24 -7.50 10.36 8.47
C GLY A 24 -6.60 10.36 9.71
N LEU A 25 -7.05 9.76 10.82
CA LEU A 25 -6.27 9.69 12.05
C LEU A 25 -5.06 8.77 11.86
N SER A 26 -3.95 9.11 12.52
CA SER A 26 -2.81 8.20 12.65
C SER A 26 -1.97 8.59 13.86
N HIS A 27 -1.16 7.65 14.38
CA HIS A 27 -0.39 7.81 15.63
C HIS A 27 -1.31 8.08 16.84
N ASP A 28 -2.49 7.48 16.82
CA ASP A 28 -3.51 7.58 17.85
C ASP A 28 -4.12 6.18 18.03
N GLU A 29 -4.52 5.85 19.26
CA GLU A 29 -5.11 4.55 19.59
C GLU A 29 -6.47 4.32 18.90
N ALA A 30 -7.13 5.40 18.48
CA ALA A 30 -8.35 5.36 17.68
C ALA A 30 -8.12 5.23 16.17
N GLU A 31 -6.86 5.13 15.70
CA GLU A 31 -6.54 4.86 14.29
C GLU A 31 -7.22 3.57 13.83
N ASN A 32 -8.04 3.66 12.77
CA ASN A 32 -8.88 2.54 12.33
C ASN A 32 -9.08 2.51 10.81
N THR A 33 -9.19 1.31 10.25
CA THR A 33 -9.46 1.07 8.82
C THR A 33 -10.36 -0.15 8.70
N THR A 34 -11.34 -0.12 7.78
CA THR A 34 -12.28 -1.25 7.68
C THR A 34 -11.61 -2.48 7.05
N PRO A 35 -12.03 -3.71 7.39
CA PRO A 35 -11.51 -4.93 6.78
C PRO A 35 -11.57 -4.90 5.23
N GLU A 36 -12.63 -4.33 4.66
CA GLU A 36 -12.81 -4.23 3.21
C GLU A 36 -11.76 -3.32 2.55
N GLN A 37 -11.39 -2.22 3.21
CA GLN A 37 -10.34 -1.31 2.75
C GLN A 37 -8.96 -1.98 2.83
N VAL A 38 -8.70 -2.77 3.89
CA VAL A 38 -7.47 -3.57 4.01
C VAL A 38 -7.38 -4.60 2.89
N VAL A 39 -8.46 -5.34 2.62
CA VAL A 39 -8.53 -6.32 1.53
C VAL A 39 -8.28 -5.65 0.18
N ALA A 40 -8.94 -4.52 -0.10
CA ALA A 40 -8.75 -3.80 -1.36
C ALA A 40 -7.29 -3.33 -1.55
N GLY A 41 -6.63 -2.84 -0.49
CA GLY A 41 -5.21 -2.48 -0.54
C GLY A 41 -4.31 -3.67 -0.81
N ALA A 42 -4.58 -4.80 -0.15
CA ALA A 42 -3.85 -6.05 -0.36
C ALA A 42 -4.03 -6.61 -1.78
N ASP A 43 -5.23 -6.51 -2.35
CA ASP A 43 -5.51 -6.93 -3.72
C ASP A 43 -4.74 -6.07 -4.74
N VAL A 44 -4.70 -4.75 -4.56
CA VAL A 44 -3.89 -3.87 -5.42
C VAL A 44 -2.40 -4.22 -5.29
N LEU A 45 -1.91 -4.47 -4.08
CA LEU A 45 -0.52 -4.88 -3.85
C LEU A 45 -0.19 -6.19 -4.55
N LEU A 46 -1.03 -7.21 -4.41
CA LEU A 46 -0.87 -8.50 -5.06
C LEU A 46 -0.77 -8.33 -6.58
N ASN A 47 -1.73 -7.63 -7.18
CA ASN A 47 -1.76 -7.42 -8.63
C ASN A 47 -0.55 -6.61 -9.12
N ALA A 48 -0.14 -5.57 -8.39
CA ALA A 48 1.03 -4.78 -8.74
C ALA A 48 2.32 -5.61 -8.70
N VAL A 49 2.50 -6.46 -7.68
CA VAL A 49 3.66 -7.33 -7.54
C VAL A 49 3.69 -8.41 -8.63
N VAL A 50 2.57 -9.08 -8.86
CA VAL A 50 2.43 -10.10 -9.92
C VAL A 50 2.77 -9.52 -11.29
N ALA A 51 2.21 -8.36 -11.62
CA ALA A 51 2.50 -7.65 -12.87
C ALA A 51 3.98 -7.25 -12.97
N SER A 52 4.57 -6.71 -11.89
CA SER A 52 5.97 -6.28 -11.85
C SER A 52 6.95 -7.46 -11.95
N ALA A 53 6.56 -8.63 -11.45
CA ALA A 53 7.32 -9.87 -11.54
C ALA A 53 7.20 -10.56 -12.91
N GLY A 54 6.43 -10.00 -13.85
CA GLY A 54 6.26 -10.55 -15.20
C GLY A 54 5.28 -11.73 -15.29
N TYR A 55 4.49 -11.96 -14.25
CA TYR A 55 3.38 -12.91 -14.30
C TYR A 55 2.17 -12.22 -14.91
N LEU A 56 1.74 -12.67 -16.08
CA LEU A 56 0.52 -12.18 -16.73
C LEU A 56 -0.70 -12.71 -15.97
N GLN A 57 -1.56 -11.82 -15.50
CA GLN A 57 -2.93 -12.17 -15.13
C GLN A 57 -3.70 -12.36 -16.44
N THR A 58 -4.12 -13.61 -16.70
CA THR A 58 -4.97 -13.98 -17.86
C THR A 58 -6.39 -13.49 -17.70
#